data_AF-A0A8S1B0R5-F1
#
_entry.id   AF-A0A8S1B0R5-F1
#
_cell.length_a   1.000
_cell.length_b   1.000
_cell.length_c   1.000
_cell.angle_alpha   90.00
_cell.angle_beta   90.00
_cell.angle_gamma   90.00
#
_symmetry.space_group_name_H-M   'P 1'
#
loop_
_entity.id
_entity.type
_entity.pdbx_description
1 polymer ?
#
loop_
_entity_poly.entity_id
_entity_poly.type
_entity_poly.pdbx_seq_one_letter_code
_entity_poly.pdbx_strand_id
1 'polypeptide(L)'
;MFSLFMRYSLDDSFVEVDLKKNCRGRQRFISKSLMQMLWPDGKMIPQAKLNDIKSLMHLIPRDAQAFYKKLTGDNSIEDDVDGISGEPDFEIEVEVDRDPIS
;
A
#
# COMPACT_ATOMS: atom_id res chain seq x y z
N MET A 1 9.88 -17.31 -17.17
CA MET A 1 10.72 -17.08 -15.98
C MET A 1 9.76 -16.65 -14.87
N PHE A 2 9.74 -17.34 -13.71
CA PHE A 2 8.80 -17.03 -12.62
C PHE A 2 9.60 -16.59 -11.40
N SER A 3 9.95 -15.31 -11.36
CA SER A 3 10.65 -14.67 -10.24
C SER A 3 9.90 -13.40 -9.86
N LEU A 4 9.80 -13.12 -8.56
CA LEU A 4 9.32 -11.87 -8.00
C LEU A 4 10.52 -11.10 -7.45
N PHE A 5 10.67 -9.83 -7.83
CA PHE A 5 11.68 -8.95 -7.25
C PHE A 5 10.97 -8.00 -6.30
N MET A 6 11.40 -7.96 -5.04
CA MET A 6 10.75 -7.16 -4.00
C MET A 6 11.78 -6.40 -3.17
N ARG A 7 11.43 -5.19 -2.75
CA ARG A 7 12.19 -4.37 -1.79
C ARG A 7 11.20 -3.81 -0.78
N TYR A 8 11.64 -3.58 0.45
CA TYR A 8 10.78 -3.11 1.53
C TYR A 8 10.83 -1.59 1.68
N SER A 9 11.99 -1.00 1.48
CA SER A 9 12.19 0.44 1.28
C SER A 9 12.61 0.76 -0.15
N LEU A 10 12.44 2.02 -0.56
CA LEU A 10 12.96 2.53 -1.84
C LEU A 10 14.50 2.49 -1.89
N ASP A 11 15.14 2.62 -0.73
CA ASP A 11 16.61 2.61 -0.57
C ASP A 11 17.21 1.19 -0.54
N ASP A 12 16.37 0.16 -0.41
CA ASP A 12 16.83 -1.21 -0.32
C ASP A 12 17.14 -1.83 -1.69
N SER A 13 18.11 -2.75 -1.70
CA SER A 13 18.35 -3.62 -2.85
C SER A 13 17.21 -4.62 -3.04
N PHE A 14 16.88 -4.92 -4.30
CA PHE A 14 15.88 -5.93 -4.62
C PHE A 14 16.29 -7.33 -4.15
N VAL A 15 15.32 -8.04 -3.56
CA VAL A 15 15.39 -9.45 -3.25
C VAL A 15 14.64 -10.23 -4.32
N GLU A 16 15.31 -11.19 -4.96
CA GLU A 16 14.69 -12.12 -5.91
C GLU A 16 14.07 -13.32 -5.16
N VAL A 17 12.80 -13.57 -5.43
CA VAL A 17 12.03 -14.71 -4.93
C VAL A 17 11.64 -15.58 -6.11
N ASP A 18 12.21 -16.79 -6.21
CA ASP A 18 11.85 -17.74 -7.25
C ASP A 18 10.50 -18.42 -6.91
N LEU A 19 9.51 -18.19 -7.78
CA LEU A 19 8.12 -18.66 -7.63
C LEU A 19 7.83 -19.96 -8.41
N LYS A 20 8.86 -20.65 -8.91
CA LYS A 20 8.66 -21.92 -9.63
C LYS A 20 7.97 -22.95 -8.72
N LYS A 21 7.02 -23.68 -9.31
CA LYS A 21 6.32 -24.78 -8.65
C LYS A 21 7.31 -25.84 -8.17
N ASN A 22 6.96 -26.47 -7.05
CA ASN A 22 7.68 -27.65 -6.58
C ASN A 22 7.50 -28.79 -7.59
N CYS A 23 8.60 -29.40 -7.99
CA CYS A 23 8.65 -30.56 -8.88
C CYS A 23 9.18 -31.76 -8.10
N ARG A 24 8.88 -32.99 -8.54
CA ARG A 24 9.46 -34.20 -7.93
C ARG A 24 10.98 -34.09 -7.86
N GLY A 25 11.55 -34.14 -6.65
CA GLY A 25 13.00 -34.06 -6.40
C GLY A 25 13.56 -32.66 -6.13
N ARG A 26 12.77 -31.59 -6.27
CA ARG A 26 13.20 -30.22 -5.93
C ARG A 26 12.10 -29.48 -5.17
N GLN A 27 12.30 -29.33 -3.88
CA GLN A 27 11.42 -28.57 -3.00
C GLN A 27 12.03 -27.17 -2.81
N ARG A 28 11.34 -26.14 -3.27
CA ARG A 28 11.70 -24.75 -2.98
C ARG A 28 10.91 -24.29 -1.78
N PHE A 29 11.59 -23.65 -0.85
CA PHE A 29 11.02 -23.18 0.40
C PHE A 29 10.98 -21.66 0.38
N ILE A 30 9.77 -21.11 0.28
CA ILE A 30 9.54 -19.70 0.59
C ILE A 30 9.45 -19.63 2.12
N SER A 31 10.52 -19.16 2.76
CA SER A 31 10.55 -19.01 4.21
C SER A 31 9.83 -17.74 4.65
N LYS A 32 9.33 -17.72 5.90
CA LYS A 32 8.82 -16.50 6.52
C LYS A 32 9.88 -15.41 6.65
N SER A 33 11.17 -15.74 6.63
CA SER A 33 12.24 -14.75 6.69
C SER A 33 12.39 -13.95 5.39
N LEU A 34 11.79 -14.41 4.28
CA LEU A 34 11.64 -13.62 3.05
C LEU A 34 10.47 -12.62 3.12
N MET A 35 9.75 -12.58 4.25
CA MET A 35 8.62 -11.68 4.46
C MET A 35 8.87 -10.88 5.74
N GLN A 36 9.05 -9.57 5.61
CA GLN A 36 9.13 -8.69 6.77
C GLN A 36 7.80 -8.77 7.53
N MET A 37 7.90 -9.11 8.81
CA MET A 37 6.74 -9.29 9.66
C MET A 37 6.20 -7.91 10.06
N LEU A 38 5.11 -7.48 9.43
CA LEU A 38 4.47 -6.19 9.71
C LEU A 38 3.50 -6.24 10.92
N TRP A 39 3.45 -7.36 11.64
CA TRP A 39 2.56 -7.60 12.78
C TRP A 39 3.38 -8.22 13.92
N PRO A 40 3.23 -7.83 15.20
CA PRO A 40 2.12 -7.07 15.80
C PRO A 40 2.27 -5.55 15.77
N ASP A 41 3.45 -5.03 15.42
CA ASP A 41 3.75 -3.60 15.59
C ASP A 41 3.14 -2.70 14.51
N GLY A 42 2.59 -3.30 13.45
CA GLY A 42 1.96 -2.59 12.34
C GLY A 42 2.99 -1.94 11.42
N LYS A 43 2.60 -1.71 10.16
CA LYS A 43 3.27 -0.68 9.36
C LYS A 43 2.95 0.65 10.04
N MET A 44 3.97 1.43 10.40
CA MET A 44 3.77 2.80 10.86
C MET A 44 2.99 3.57 9.80
N ILE A 45 2.06 4.41 10.24
CA ILE A 45 1.25 5.24 9.35
C ILE A 45 1.64 6.70 9.50
N PRO A 46 1.37 7.56 8.50
CA PRO A 46 1.53 8.99 8.65
C PRO A 46 0.81 9.50 9.92
N GLN A 47 1.49 10.33 10.70
CA GLN A 47 0.94 10.85 11.96
C GLN A 47 -0.41 11.58 11.76
N ALA A 48 -0.59 12.24 10.62
CA ALA A 48 -1.86 12.88 10.26
C ALA A 48 -3.03 11.87 10.22
N LYS A 49 -2.87 10.74 9.52
CA LYS A 49 -3.86 9.67 9.45
C LYS A 49 -4.14 9.06 10.83
N LEU A 50 -3.12 8.90 11.66
CA LEU A 50 -3.32 8.39 13.02
C LEU A 50 -4.18 9.35 13.86
N ASN A 51 -4.00 10.66 13.70
CA ASN A 51 -4.81 11.66 14.38
C ASN A 51 -6.28 11.59 13.94
N ASP A 52 -6.52 11.42 12.64
CA ASP A 52 -7.87 11.27 12.10
C ASP A 52 -8.55 10.02 12.64
N ILE A 53 -7.85 8.87 12.63
CA ILE A 53 -8.36 7.62 13.22
C ILE A 53 -8.68 7.82 14.70
N LYS A 54 -7.79 8.48 15.47
CA LYS A 54 -8.02 8.79 16.89
C LYS A 54 -9.26 9.65 17.10
N SER A 55 -9.51 10.62 16.22
CA SER A 55 -10.71 11.47 16.29
C SER A 55 -11.99 10.66 16.08
N LEU A 56 -11.94 9.63 15.23
CA LEU A 56 -13.08 8.76 14.88
C LEU A 56 -13.23 7.53 15.80
N MET A 57 -12.36 7.33 16.79
CA MET A 57 -12.39 6.16 17.69
C MET A 57 -13.72 5.93 18.39
N HIS A 58 -14.50 6.99 18.61
CA HIS A 58 -15.82 6.92 19.23
C HIS A 58 -16.89 6.27 18.34
N LEU A 59 -16.66 6.23 17.02
CA LEU A 59 -17.53 5.55 16.04
C LEU A 59 -17.14 4.08 15.82
N ILE A 60 -15.92 3.70 16.25
CA ILE A 60 -15.39 2.35 16.05
C ILE A 60 -15.98 1.41 17.12
N PRO A 61 -16.53 0.25 16.73
CA PRO A 61 -17.00 -0.80 17.64
C PRO A 61 -15.95 -1.15 18.71
N ARG A 62 -16.39 -1.36 19.96
CA ARG A 62 -15.49 -1.55 21.12
C ARG A 62 -14.50 -2.71 20.96
N ASP A 63 -14.94 -3.78 20.34
CA ASP A 63 -14.15 -4.98 20.02
C ASP A 63 -13.02 -4.69 19.01
N ALA A 64 -13.25 -3.78 18.08
CA ALA A 64 -12.26 -3.35 17.08
C ALA A 64 -11.28 -2.27 17.60
N GLN A 65 -11.63 -1.52 18.65
CA GLN A 65 -10.79 -0.43 19.15
C GLN A 65 -9.39 -0.86 19.59
N ALA A 66 -9.24 -2.09 20.10
CA ALA A 66 -7.95 -2.62 20.55
C ALA A 66 -6.91 -2.71 19.41
N PHE A 67 -7.37 -2.88 18.17
CA PHE A 67 -6.52 -2.86 16.99
C PHE A 67 -5.96 -1.45 16.73
N TYR A 68 -6.85 -0.45 16.62
CA TYR A 68 -6.47 0.93 16.28
C TYR A 68 -5.65 1.62 17.37
N LYS A 69 -5.83 1.25 18.64
CA LYS A 69 -5.02 1.76 19.76
C LYS A 69 -3.54 1.37 19.69
N LYS A 70 -3.21 0.30 18.96
CA LYS A 70 -1.83 -0.17 18.80
C LYS A 70 -1.11 0.48 17.62
N LEU A 71 -1.80 1.27 16.80
CA LEU A 71 -1.20 1.94 15.65
C LEU A 71 -0.20 3.01 16.11
N THR A 72 0.96 2.99 15.47
CA THR A 72 2.06 3.94 15.66
C THR A 72 2.13 4.89 14.48
N GLY A 73 2.30 6.17 14.80
CA GLY A 73 2.38 7.24 13.81
C GLY A 73 3.84 7.63 13.60
N ASP A 74 4.19 7.97 12.38
CA ASP A 74 5.49 8.53 12.02
C ASP A 74 5.31 9.84 11.26
N ASN A 75 6.15 10.83 11.56
CA ASN A 75 6.22 12.09 10.84
C ASN A 75 7.17 12.02 9.63
N SER A 76 8.06 11.01 9.58
CA SER A 76 8.94 10.79 8.41
C SER A 76 8.31 9.98 7.29
N ILE A 77 7.11 9.42 7.51
CA ILE A 77 6.37 8.73 6.45
C ILE A 77 5.60 9.78 5.67
N GLU A 78 6.11 10.09 4.48
CA GLU A 78 5.33 10.75 3.44
C GLU A 78 4.27 9.77 2.94
N ASP A 79 3.04 10.25 2.83
CA ASP A 79 1.96 9.45 2.28
C ASP A 79 2.13 9.44 0.77
N ASP A 80 2.35 8.26 0.18
CA ASP A 80 2.30 8.10 -1.26
C ASP A 80 0.86 8.36 -1.71
N VAL A 81 0.54 9.62 -2.00
CA VAL A 81 -0.69 10.03 -2.71
C VAL A 81 -0.49 9.69 -4.19
N ASP A 82 -0.17 8.43 -4.48
CA ASP A 82 -0.10 7.93 -5.86
C ASP A 82 -1.50 7.52 -6.29
N GLY A 83 -2.23 8.49 -6.83
CA GLY A 83 -3.51 8.23 -7.47
C GLY A 83 -4.15 9.51 -7.99
N ILE A 84 -4.12 9.68 -9.32
CA ILE A 84 -4.71 10.77 -10.12
C ILE A 84 -3.80 11.98 -10.38
N SER A 85 -2.50 11.77 -10.61
CA SER A 85 -1.63 12.81 -11.19
C SER A 85 -0.88 12.33 -12.44
N GLY A 86 -1.48 11.43 -13.21
CA GLY A 86 -1.03 11.10 -14.56
C GLY A 86 -1.83 11.89 -15.58
N GLU A 87 -1.19 12.31 -16.67
CA GLU A 87 -1.94 12.66 -17.87
C GLU A 87 -2.77 11.43 -18.29
N PRO A 88 -4.09 11.58 -18.52
CA PRO A 88 -4.90 10.48 -18.99
C PRO A 88 -4.34 9.97 -20.32
N ASP A 89 -4.28 8.65 -20.49
CA ASP A 89 -3.88 7.98 -21.73
C ASP A 89 -5.01 7.95 -22.77
N PHE A 90 -6.08 8.74 -22.54
CA PHE A 90 -7.22 8.91 -23.40
C PHE A 90 -7.52 10.39 -23.64
N GLU A 91 -8.04 10.69 -24.83
CA GLU A 91 -8.47 12.05 -25.19
C GLU A 91 -9.76 12.41 -24.44
N ILE A 92 -9.71 13.48 -23.64
CA ILE A 92 -10.89 14.04 -22.99
C ILE A 92 -11.66 14.83 -24.05
N GLU A 93 -12.82 14.34 -24.48
CA GLU A 93 -13.74 15.13 -25.30
C GLU A 93 -14.30 16.28 -24.46
N VAL A 94 -13.89 17.51 -24.78
CA VAL A 94 -14.47 18.71 -24.18
C VAL A 94 -15.72 19.05 -24.98
N GLU A 95 -16.89 18.97 -24.35
CA GLU A 95 -18.12 19.49 -24.94
C GLU A 95 -17.97 21.02 -25.12
N VAL A 96 -17.76 21.43 -26.37
CA VAL A 96 -17.77 22.85 -26.74
C VAL A 96 -19.23 23.28 -26.82
N ASP A 97 -19.65 24.14 -25.89
CA ASP A 97 -20.95 24.80 -25.92
C ASP A 97 -21.17 25.40 -27.33
N ARG A 98 -22.17 24.87 -28.05
CA ARG A 98 -22.54 25.40 -29.36
C ARG A 98 -23.17 26.76 -29.13
N ASP A 99 -22.56 27.81 -29.68
CA ASP A 99 -23.15 29.14 -29.72
C ASP A 99 -24.58 29.08 -30.28
N PRO A 100 -25.54 29.79 -29.68
CA PRO A 100 -26.91 29.79 -30.15
C PRO A 100 -26.96 30.40 -31.56
N ILE A 101 -27.57 29.65 -32.48
CA ILE A 101 -27.82 30.06 -33.87
C ILE A 101 -28.64 31.36 -33.82
N SER A 102 -28.03 32.44 -34.29
CA SER A 102 -28.66 33.75 -34.50
C SER A 102 -29.59 33.76 -35.71
#